data_AF-A0A9E5SW20-F1
#
_entry.id   AF-A0A9E5SW20-F1
#
_cell.length_a   1.000
_cell.length_b   1.000
_cell.length_c   1.000
_cell.angle_alpha   90.00
_cell.angle_beta   90.00
_cell.angle_gamma   90.00
#
_symmetry.space_group_name_H-M   'P 1'
#
loop_
_entity.id
_entity.type
_entity.pdbx_description
1 polymer ?
#
loop_
_entity_poly.entity_id
_entity_poly.type
_entity_poly.pdbx_seq_one_letter_code
_entity_poly.pdbx_strand_id
1 'polypeptide(L)'
;MKTIEEINDKIRSGSAAVMTAEEVAAMTKERGVKETAKRVDVVTTGTFSPMCSSGAFLNFGHSEPPIRMNRVLLNDVPAYAGVAAVDCYIGATEASLSRGMEYGGAHVIEDLVAG
;
A
#
# COMPACT_ATOMS: atom_id res chain seq x y z
N MET A 1 4.73 -20.31 -8.81
CA MET A 1 4.20 -18.97 -8.48
C MET A 1 5.42 -18.12 -8.16
N LYS A 2 5.46 -16.85 -8.57
CA LYS A 2 6.62 -15.98 -8.31
C LYS A 2 6.65 -15.63 -6.82
N THR A 3 7.84 -15.47 -6.26
CA THR A 3 8.05 -15.00 -4.88
C THR A 3 8.02 -13.49 -4.81
N ILE A 4 7.83 -12.94 -3.61
CA ILE A 4 7.84 -11.49 -3.38
C ILE A 4 9.24 -10.92 -3.65
N GLU A 5 10.28 -11.66 -3.27
CA GLU A 5 11.68 -11.30 -3.51
C GLU A 5 11.97 -11.15 -5.01
N GLU A 6 11.55 -12.12 -5.83
CA GLU A 6 11.70 -12.06 -7.29
C GLU A 6 10.94 -10.87 -7.90
N ILE A 7 9.74 -10.57 -7.41
CA ILE A 7 8.95 -9.42 -7.88
C ILE A 7 9.65 -8.11 -7.50
N ASN A 8 10.17 -7.99 -6.28
CA ASN A 8 10.89 -6.80 -5.82
C ASN A 8 12.17 -6.56 -6.62
N ASP A 9 12.92 -7.60 -6.98
CA ASP A 9 14.10 -7.48 -7.85
C ASP A 9 13.73 -6.99 -9.26
N LYS A 10 12.60 -7.45 -9.79
CA LYS A 10 12.07 -6.96 -11.08
C LYS A 10 11.63 -5.50 -11.01
N ILE A 11 10.99 -5.08 -9.92
CA ILE A 11 10.61 -3.68 -9.71
C ILE A 11 11.86 -2.80 -9.65
N ARG A 12 12.85 -3.19 -8.83
CA ARG A 12 14.13 -2.47 -8.70
C ARG A 12 14.91 -2.35 -10.01
N SER A 13 14.86 -3.39 -10.84
CA SER A 13 15.52 -3.42 -12.16
C SER A 13 14.69 -2.78 -13.28
N GLY A 14 13.46 -2.34 -13.01
CA GLY A 14 12.55 -1.81 -14.03
C GLY A 14 12.03 -2.84 -15.03
N SER A 15 12.16 -4.14 -14.73
CA SER A 15 11.78 -5.25 -15.61
C SER A 15 10.44 -5.90 -15.23
N ALA A 16 9.74 -5.38 -14.22
CA ALA A 16 8.45 -5.89 -13.79
C ALA A 16 7.36 -5.66 -14.85
N ALA A 17 6.62 -6.71 -15.19
CA ALA A 17 5.40 -6.63 -15.98
C ALA A 17 4.24 -6.14 -15.10
N VAL A 18 3.97 -4.85 -15.17
CA VAL A 18 2.88 -4.17 -14.45
C VAL A 18 1.67 -4.02 -15.39
N MET A 19 0.49 -4.46 -14.96
CA MET A 19 -0.75 -4.41 -15.75
C MET A 19 -1.93 -3.97 -14.89
N THR A 20 -2.93 -3.33 -15.49
CA THR A 20 -4.17 -2.97 -14.78
C THR A 20 -5.06 -4.20 -14.56
N ALA A 21 -5.98 -4.11 -13.59
CA ALA A 21 -6.99 -5.14 -13.35
C ALA A 21 -7.78 -5.53 -14.62
N GLU A 22 -8.06 -4.54 -15.48
CA GLU A 22 -8.81 -4.72 -16.72
C GLU A 22 -7.98 -5.50 -17.75
N GLU A 23 -6.70 -5.15 -17.91
CA GLU A 23 -5.79 -5.86 -18.81
C GLU A 23 -5.56 -7.31 -18.36
N VAL A 24 -5.44 -7.55 -17.05
CA VAL A 24 -5.33 -8.88 -16.47
C VAL A 24 -6.60 -9.70 -16.70
N ALA A 25 -7.78 -9.09 -16.55
CA ALA A 25 -9.05 -9.74 -16.81
C ALA A 25 -9.18 -10.14 -18.28
N ALA A 26 -8.78 -9.27 -19.22
CA ALA A 26 -8.75 -9.58 -20.64
C ALA A 26 -7.78 -10.72 -20.96
N MET A 27 -6.54 -10.67 -20.46
CA MET A 27 -5.55 -11.74 -20.68
C MET A 27 -6.00 -13.07 -20.09
N THR A 28 -6.63 -13.04 -18.92
CA THR A 28 -7.16 -14.24 -18.26
C THR A 28 -8.25 -14.90 -19.10
N LYS A 29 -9.11 -14.13 -19.76
CA LYS A 29 -10.12 -14.66 -20.68
C LYS A 29 -9.51 -15.33 -21.91
N GLU A 30 -8.41 -14.80 -22.44
CA GLU A 30 -7.73 -15.34 -23.62
C GLU A 30 -6.85 -16.56 -23.30
N ARG A 31 -6.09 -16.51 -22.21
CA ARG A 31 -4.97 -17.44 -21.93
C ARG A 31 -5.15 -18.29 -20.67
N GLY A 32 -6.17 -17.99 -19.88
CA GLY A 32 -6.42 -18.63 -18.59
C GLY A 32 -5.56 -18.08 -17.45
N VAL A 33 -5.99 -18.39 -16.23
CA VAL A 33 -5.42 -17.86 -14.97
C VAL A 33 -3.96 -18.28 -14.79
N LYS A 34 -3.66 -19.58 -14.98
CA LYS A 34 -2.31 -20.11 -14.74
C LYS A 34 -1.25 -19.44 -15.61
N GLU A 35 -1.62 -19.14 -16.85
CA GLU A 35 -0.69 -18.57 -17.81
C GLU A 35 -0.55 -17.05 -17.63
N THR A 36 -1.65 -16.37 -17.31
CA THR A 36 -1.65 -14.96 -16.92
C THR A 36 -0.76 -14.72 -15.70
N ALA A 37 -0.89 -15.56 -14.66
CA ALA A 37 -0.08 -15.46 -13.44
C ALA A 37 1.44 -15.65 -13.66
N LYS A 38 1.85 -16.30 -14.76
CA LYS A 38 3.28 -16.38 -15.13
C LYS A 38 3.78 -15.12 -15.81
N ARG A 39 2.91 -14.39 -16.52
CA ARG A 39 3.29 -13.20 -17.29
C ARG A 39 3.24 -11.92 -16.49
N VAL A 40 2.29 -11.80 -15.57
CA VAL A 40 2.08 -10.56 -14.79
C VAL A 40 2.90 -10.62 -13.50
N ASP A 41 3.61 -9.55 -13.19
CA ASP A 41 4.36 -9.39 -11.94
C ASP A 41 3.57 -8.56 -10.92
N VAL A 42 2.95 -7.46 -11.36
CA VAL A 42 2.14 -6.57 -10.51
C VAL A 42 0.82 -6.26 -11.20
N VAL A 43 -0.28 -6.34 -10.46
CA VAL A 43 -1.60 -5.89 -10.91
C VAL A 43 -1.93 -4.57 -10.23
N THR A 44 -2.12 -3.51 -11.01
CA THR A 44 -2.59 -2.23 -10.51
C THR A 44 -4.11 -2.20 -10.55
N THR A 45 -4.71 -1.81 -9.44
CA THR A 45 -6.16 -1.61 -9.35
C THR A 45 -6.39 -0.22 -8.78
N GLY A 46 -7.46 0.44 -9.20
CA GLY A 46 -7.76 1.77 -8.75
C GLY A 46 -9.08 2.26 -9.32
N THR A 47 -9.76 3.09 -8.56
CA THR A 47 -10.95 3.82 -8.97
C THR A 47 -10.71 5.29 -8.69
N PHE A 48 -10.97 6.15 -9.66
CA PHE A 48 -10.91 7.61 -9.46
C PHE A 48 -12.33 8.16 -9.29
N SER A 49 -12.67 8.54 -8.07
CA SER A 49 -13.92 9.24 -7.76
C SER A 49 -13.71 10.21 -6.61
N PRO A 50 -14.57 11.24 -6.44
CA PRO A 50 -14.58 12.05 -5.24
C PRO A 50 -14.94 11.16 -4.05
N MET A 51 -13.94 10.74 -3.27
CA MET A 51 -14.14 9.90 -2.08
C MET A 51 -14.09 10.76 -0.82
N CYS A 52 -15.18 10.75 -0.05
CA CYS A 52 -15.25 11.43 1.25
C CYS A 52 -14.41 10.74 2.33
N SER A 53 -14.13 9.45 2.16
CA SER A 53 -13.31 8.64 3.07
C SER A 53 -12.07 8.14 2.35
N SER A 54 -10.92 8.75 2.64
CA SER A 54 -9.61 8.34 2.11
C SER A 54 -8.65 8.07 3.27
N GLY A 55 -7.76 7.11 3.10
CA GLY A 55 -6.79 6.71 4.12
C GLY A 55 -6.00 5.47 3.69
N ALA A 56 -5.12 4.99 4.57
CA ALA A 56 -4.30 3.81 4.31
C ALA A 56 -4.25 2.90 5.54
N PHE A 57 -4.30 1.58 5.30
CA PHE A 57 -3.92 0.56 6.28
C PHE A 57 -2.45 0.21 6.09
N LEU A 58 -1.70 0.20 7.19
CA LEU A 58 -0.28 -0.06 7.22
C LEU A 58 0.02 -1.18 8.22
N ASN A 59 0.84 -2.16 7.80
CA ASN A 59 1.38 -3.21 8.65
C ASN A 59 2.90 -3.03 8.72
N PHE A 60 3.46 -2.98 9.92
CA PHE A 60 4.89 -2.73 10.14
C PHE A 60 5.70 -4.01 10.43
N GLY A 61 5.03 -5.15 10.47
CA GLY A 61 5.62 -6.42 10.89
C GLY A 61 5.92 -6.48 12.40
N HIS A 62 6.14 -7.69 12.89
CA HIS A 62 6.60 -7.92 14.25
C HIS A 62 8.13 -7.87 14.32
N SER A 63 8.66 -7.40 15.45
CA SER A 63 10.04 -7.63 15.86
C SER A 63 10.19 -8.94 16.64
N GLU A 64 11.42 -9.31 16.93
CA GLU A 64 11.77 -10.38 17.88
C GLU A 64 12.45 -9.73 19.10
N PRO A 65 11.81 -9.67 20.29
CA PRO A 65 10.52 -10.25 20.65
C PRO A 65 9.30 -9.48 20.06
N PRO A 66 8.10 -10.10 20.02
CA PRO A 66 6.91 -9.48 19.46
C PRO A 66 6.52 -8.17 20.15
N ILE A 67 6.20 -7.16 19.34
CA ILE A 67 5.71 -5.85 19.80
C ILE A 67 4.20 -5.69 19.62
N ARG A 68 3.62 -4.77 20.39
CA ARG A 68 2.27 -4.26 20.21
C ARG A 68 2.28 -2.73 20.18
N MET A 69 1.80 -2.15 19.09
CA MET A 69 1.64 -0.72 18.94
C MET A 69 0.40 -0.24 19.68
N ASN A 70 0.58 0.77 20.54
CA ASN A 70 -0.53 1.39 21.29
C ASN A 70 -0.82 2.82 20.82
N ARG A 71 0.20 3.53 20.35
CA ARG A 71 0.09 4.88 19.79
C ARG A 71 1.07 4.99 18.64
N VAL A 72 0.59 5.41 17.48
CA VAL A 72 1.37 5.50 16.25
C VAL A 72 1.31 6.94 15.75
N LEU A 73 2.47 7.49 15.41
CA LEU A 73 2.60 8.75 14.70
C LEU A 73 3.51 8.52 13.49
N LEU A 74 3.10 9.03 12.35
CA LEU A 74 3.88 9.01 11.11
C LEU A 74 4.13 10.46 10.72
N ASN A 75 5.38 10.93 10.81
CA ASN A 75 5.74 12.35 10.62
C ASN A 75 4.84 13.30 11.43
N ASP A 76 4.69 13.03 12.73
CA ASP A 76 3.80 13.73 13.67
C ASP A 76 2.31 13.71 13.31
N VAL A 77 1.87 12.89 12.35
CA VAL A 77 0.46 12.66 12.05
C VAL A 77 -0.03 11.44 12.83
N PRO A 78 -1.08 11.56 13.66
CA PRO A 78 -1.68 10.42 14.33
C PRO A 78 -2.14 9.34 13.35
N ALA A 79 -1.86 8.08 13.69
CA ALA A 79 -2.48 6.94 13.03
C ALA A 79 -3.18 6.07 14.08
N TYR A 80 -4.39 5.62 13.77
CA TYR A 80 -5.19 4.81 14.66
C TYR A 80 -4.56 3.42 14.83
N ALA A 81 -4.01 3.19 16.02
CA ALA A 81 -3.59 1.87 16.48
C ALA A 81 -4.80 1.07 16.99
N GLY A 82 -4.60 -0.22 17.30
CA GLY A 82 -5.67 -1.06 17.84
C GLY A 82 -6.51 -1.80 16.80
N VAL A 83 -6.09 -1.77 15.52
CA VAL A 83 -6.58 -2.66 14.46
C VAL A 83 -6.08 -4.08 14.71
N ALA A 84 -4.77 -4.23 14.95
CA ALA A 84 -4.10 -5.45 15.39
C ALA A 84 -2.86 -5.08 16.23
N ALA A 85 -1.93 -6.02 16.43
CA ALA A 85 -0.72 -5.75 17.22
C ALA A 85 0.26 -4.81 16.50
N VAL A 86 0.39 -4.92 15.17
CA VAL A 86 1.36 -4.16 14.36
C VAL A 86 0.71 -3.53 13.12
N ASP A 87 -0.58 -3.25 13.22
CA ASP A 87 -1.36 -2.58 12.18
C ASP A 87 -1.81 -1.19 12.65
N CYS A 88 -1.85 -0.22 11.75
CA CYS A 88 -2.53 1.05 11.97
C CYS A 88 -3.32 1.52 10.75
N TYR A 89 -4.28 2.40 10.98
CA TYR A 89 -5.01 3.12 9.94
C TYR A 89 -4.73 4.62 10.03
N ILE A 90 -4.31 5.25 8.92
CA ILE A 90 -4.13 6.70 8.82
C ILE A 90 -5.20 7.30 7.90
N GLY A 91 -5.93 8.30 8.41
CA GLY A 91 -6.91 9.04 7.63
C GLY A 91 -6.26 10.16 6.83
N ALA A 92 -6.63 10.32 5.56
CA ALA A 92 -6.04 11.34 4.69
C ALA A 92 -6.24 12.79 5.21
N THR A 93 -7.27 13.02 6.01
CA THR A 93 -7.59 14.34 6.60
C THR A 93 -7.03 14.53 8.01
N GLU A 94 -6.33 13.54 8.57
CA GLU A 94 -5.75 13.66 9.90
C GLU A 94 -4.63 14.71 9.88
N ALA A 95 -4.65 15.65 10.83
CA ALA A 95 -3.70 16.76 10.85
C ALA A 95 -2.40 16.37 11.56
N SER A 96 -1.28 16.98 11.13
CA SER A 96 -0.03 16.90 11.88
C SER A 96 -0.17 17.62 13.22
N LEU A 97 0.33 17.00 14.29
CA LEU A 97 0.39 17.62 15.62
C LEU A 97 1.35 18.83 15.66
N SER A 98 2.38 18.83 14.83
CA SER A 98 3.40 19.89 14.80
C SER A 98 3.16 20.93 13.72
N ARG A 99 2.59 20.55 12.56
CA ARG A 99 2.41 21.42 11.39
C ARG A 99 0.96 21.80 11.10
N GLY A 100 0.00 21.26 11.85
CA GLY A 100 -1.42 21.59 11.69
C GLY A 100 -1.94 21.26 10.29
N MET A 101 -2.55 22.23 9.60
CA MET A 101 -3.14 22.03 8.27
C MET A 101 -2.11 22.01 7.12
N GLU A 102 -0.86 22.41 7.37
CA GLU A 102 0.18 22.43 6.32
C GLU A 102 0.71 21.03 5.98
N TYR A 103 0.46 20.04 6.84
CA TYR A 103 0.86 18.66 6.64
C TYR A 103 -0.09 17.71 7.39
N GLY A 104 -0.33 16.53 6.86
CA GLY A 104 -1.35 15.62 7.38
C GLY A 104 -1.32 14.27 6.70
N GLY A 105 -2.35 13.45 6.93
CA GLY A 105 -2.36 12.06 6.49
C GLY A 105 -2.24 11.89 4.98
N ALA A 106 -2.84 12.77 4.18
CA ALA A 106 -2.71 12.74 2.72
C ALA A 106 -1.25 12.90 2.27
N HIS A 107 -0.49 13.79 2.93
CA HIS A 107 0.92 14.03 2.63
C HIS A 107 1.78 12.83 3.07
N VAL A 108 1.50 12.22 4.22
CA VAL A 108 2.17 10.97 4.62
C VAL A 108 1.93 9.86 3.61
N ILE A 109 0.69 9.72 3.12
CA ILE A 109 0.36 8.71 2.11
C ILE A 109 1.08 9.01 0.79
N GLU A 110 1.14 10.26 0.36
CA GLU A 110 1.90 10.69 -0.82
C GLU A 110 3.39 10.36 -0.67
N ASP A 111 4.02 10.75 0.44
CA ASP A 111 5.43 10.48 0.73
C ASP A 111 5.72 8.97 0.68
N LEU A 112 4.86 8.13 1.26
CA LEU A 112 5.00 6.67 1.22
C LEU A 112 4.90 6.09 -0.19
N VAL A 113 4.08 6.69 -1.05
CA VAL A 113 3.92 6.27 -2.45
C VAL A 113 5.10 6.74 -3.31
N ALA A 114 5.69 7.89 -2.99
CA ALA A 114 6.86 8.43 -3.69
C ALA A 114 8.13 7.59 -3.47
N GLY A 115 8.24 6.91 -2.32
CA GLY A 115 9.39 6.07 -1.94
C GLY A 115 10.51 6.84 -1.25
#